data_AF-A0A850CFK1-F1
#
_entry.id   AF-A0A850CFK1-F1
#
_cell.length_a   1.000
_cell.length_b   1.000
_cell.length_c   1.000
_cell.angle_alpha   90.00
_cell.angle_beta   90.00
_cell.angle_gamma   90.00
#
_symmetry.space_group_name_H-M   'P 1'
#
loop_
_entity.id
_entity.type
_entity.pdbx_description
1 polymer ?
#
loop_
_entity_poly.entity_id
_entity_poly.type
_entity_poly.pdbx_seq_one_letter_code
_entity_poly.pdbx_strand_id
1 'polypeptide(L)'
;MTDLSTSTVVGGAVALDPTGLVLDGREEALLCASLFYFRLPRETWEARLAAVRATGYRAIDVYLPWNFHETAPGVWDFEGRRDVGAFLDLAHEAGLAVIARPGPYICSEWDGGALPAWLGLDPDLRVRQAEPRF
;
A
#
# COMPACT_ATOMS: atom_id res chain seq x y z
N MET A 1 16.42 -14.20 31.62
CA MET A 1 16.10 -15.17 30.54
C MET A 1 14.61 -15.00 30.29
N THR A 2 14.20 -14.05 29.46
CA THR A 2 14.48 -13.97 28.02
C THR A 2 14.77 -12.54 27.60
N ASP A 3 15.86 -12.37 26.87
CA ASP A 3 16.26 -11.14 26.18
C ASP A 3 15.31 -10.92 25.00
N LEU A 4 14.51 -9.86 25.05
CA LEU A 4 13.74 -9.37 23.92
C LEU A 4 14.68 -8.46 23.14
N SER A 5 15.44 -9.07 22.23
CA SER A 5 16.25 -8.36 21.24
C SER A 5 15.42 -7.25 20.63
N THR A 6 15.81 -6.01 20.92
CA THR A 6 15.23 -4.83 20.30
C THR A 6 15.51 -4.95 18.81
N SER A 7 14.47 -5.19 18.01
CA SER A 7 14.56 -5.05 16.56
C SER A 7 14.84 -3.59 16.27
N THR A 8 16.10 -3.27 15.96
CA THR A 8 16.47 -1.97 15.42
C THR A 8 15.73 -1.79 14.11
N VAL A 9 14.65 -1.02 14.11
CA VAL A 9 14.14 -0.41 12.88
C VAL A 9 15.28 0.48 12.40
N VAL A 10 15.99 0.06 11.36
CA VAL A 10 16.91 0.93 10.62
C VAL A 10 16.01 1.89 9.85
N GLY A 11 15.50 2.91 10.56
CA GLY A 11 14.53 3.85 10.04
C GLY A 11 15.18 4.75 9.01
N GLY A 12 14.81 4.58 7.75
CA GLY A 12 15.05 5.58 6.74
C GLY A 12 14.30 6.87 7.08
N ALA A 13 14.98 8.01 7.04
CA ALA A 13 14.37 9.28 7.43
C ALA A 13 13.62 9.89 6.25
N VAL A 14 12.32 10.11 6.39
CA VAL A 14 11.52 10.90 5.45
C VAL A 14 11.28 12.27 6.05
N ALA A 15 11.69 13.32 5.36
CA ALA A 15 11.45 14.70 5.76
C ALA A 15 11.00 15.54 4.56
N LEU A 16 10.37 16.67 4.85
CA LEU A 16 10.09 17.72 3.88
C LEU A 16 10.90 18.94 4.31
N ASP A 17 11.71 19.46 3.39
CA ASP A 17 12.35 20.75 3.55
C ASP A 17 11.63 21.78 2.65
N PRO A 18 12.00 23.08 2.70
CA PRO A 18 11.36 24.09 1.86
C PRO A 18 11.52 23.87 0.34
N THR A 19 12.47 23.04 -0.09
CA THR A 19 12.83 22.83 -1.50
C THR A 19 12.37 21.48 -2.05
N GLY A 20 12.04 20.51 -1.20
CA GLY A 20 11.59 19.19 -1.62
C GLY A 20 11.49 18.12 -0.54
N LEU A 21 11.37 16.89 -1.04
CA LEU A 21 11.33 15.66 -0.24
C LEU A 21 12.76 15.19 0.02
N VAL A 22 13.05 14.91 1.29
CA VAL A 22 14.32 14.33 1.73
C VAL A 22 14.08 12.88 2.14
N LEU A 23 14.75 11.95 1.47
CA LEU A 23 14.75 10.53 1.78
C LEU A 23 16.16 10.10 2.17
N ASP A 24 16.32 9.56 3.37
CA ASP A 24 17.60 9.09 3.91
C ASP A 24 18.70 10.15 3.86
N GLY A 25 18.32 11.40 4.16
CA GLY A 25 19.21 12.56 4.17
C GLY A 25 19.58 13.09 2.77
N ARG A 26 18.92 12.60 1.71
CA ARG A 26 19.10 13.11 0.35
C ARG A 26 17.85 13.80 -0.13
N GLU A 27 17.98 15.06 -0.51
CA GLU A 27 16.92 15.77 -1.23
C GLU A 27 16.78 15.14 -2.62
N GLU A 28 15.59 14.63 -2.95
CA GLU A 28 15.36 13.88 -4.17
C GLU A 28 14.04 14.26 -4.87
N ALA A 29 14.11 14.48 -6.19
CA ALA A 29 12.94 14.44 -7.05
C ALA A 29 12.51 12.97 -7.22
N LEU A 30 11.51 12.55 -6.46
CA LEU A 30 11.08 11.16 -6.42
C LEU A 30 10.23 10.78 -7.63
N LEU A 31 10.82 10.07 -8.59
CA LEU A 31 10.07 9.42 -9.66
C LEU A 31 9.34 8.19 -9.10
N CYS A 32 8.02 8.20 -9.24
CA CYS A 32 7.11 7.21 -8.67
C CYS A 32 6.24 6.57 -9.77
N ALA A 33 6.14 5.25 -9.76
CA ALA A 33 5.30 4.49 -10.69
C ALA A 33 4.18 3.76 -9.94
N SER A 34 2.96 3.76 -10.48
CA SER A 34 1.86 3.00 -9.89
C SER A 34 1.98 1.51 -10.21
N LEU A 35 2.02 0.66 -9.18
CA LEU A 35 2.05 -0.79 -9.34
C LEU A 35 1.18 -1.48 -8.28
N PHE A 36 0.16 -2.20 -8.73
CA PHE A 36 -0.93 -2.68 -7.88
C PHE A 36 -0.95 -4.21 -7.81
N TYR A 37 -0.52 -4.79 -6.68
CA TYR A 37 -0.46 -6.24 -6.46
C TYR A 37 -1.81 -6.95 -6.70
N PHE A 38 -2.91 -6.31 -6.32
CA PHE A 38 -4.28 -6.84 -6.47
C PHE A 38 -4.73 -6.98 -7.94
N ARG A 39 -3.95 -6.46 -8.90
CA ARG A 39 -4.15 -6.61 -10.36
C ARG A 39 -3.19 -7.58 -11.02
N LEU A 40 -2.27 -8.17 -10.27
CA LEU A 40 -1.17 -8.97 -10.80
C LEU A 40 -1.17 -10.36 -10.15
N PRO A 41 -0.87 -11.42 -10.90
CA PRO A 41 -0.57 -12.72 -10.29
C PRO A 41 0.65 -12.60 -9.36
N ARG A 42 0.61 -13.27 -8.20
CA ARG A 42 1.63 -13.15 -7.14
C ARG A 42 3.03 -13.48 -7.66
N GLU A 43 3.13 -14.53 -8.45
CA GLU A 43 4.35 -15.02 -9.07
C GLU A 43 5.04 -14.00 -9.99
N THR A 44 4.34 -12.92 -10.38
CA THR A 44 4.91 -11.87 -11.23
C THR A 44 5.42 -10.66 -10.46
N TRP A 45 5.09 -10.51 -9.17
CA TRP A 45 5.35 -9.28 -8.42
C TRP A 45 6.83 -8.88 -8.41
N GLU A 46 7.72 -9.80 -8.07
CA GLU A 46 9.17 -9.57 -8.02
C GLU A 46 9.69 -9.08 -9.38
N ALA A 47 9.34 -9.78 -10.46
CA ALA A 47 9.76 -9.40 -11.82
C ALA A 47 9.23 -8.01 -12.23
N ARG A 48 8.00 -7.64 -11.82
CA ARG A 48 7.44 -6.31 -12.11
C ARG A 48 8.12 -5.20 -11.32
N LEU A 49 8.41 -5.43 -10.05
CA LEU A 49 9.14 -4.49 -9.19
C LEU A 49 10.57 -4.28 -9.70
N ALA A 50 11.28 -5.35 -10.05
CA ALA A 50 12.60 -5.29 -10.66
C ALA A 50 12.58 -4.52 -11.99
N ALA A 51 11.55 -4.72 -12.82
CA ALA A 51 11.40 -3.98 -14.07
C ALA A 51 11.19 -2.47 -13.83
N VAL A 52 10.38 -2.07 -12.84
CA VAL A 52 10.23 -0.65 -12.46
C VAL A 52 11.57 -0.09 -11.97
N ARG A 53 12.30 -0.81 -11.12
CA ARG A 53 13.60 -0.36 -10.65
C ARG A 53 14.60 -0.18 -11.80
N ALA A 54 14.60 -1.07 -12.78
CA ALA A 54 15.49 -1.02 -13.94
C ALA A 54 15.27 0.21 -14.85
N THR A 55 14.10 0.87 -14.79
CA THR A 55 13.88 2.14 -15.52
C THR A 55 14.46 3.36 -14.82
N GLY A 56 15.02 3.19 -13.62
CA GLY A 56 15.58 4.27 -12.81
C GLY A 56 14.60 4.87 -11.79
N TYR A 57 13.37 4.37 -11.71
CA TYR A 57 12.41 4.78 -10.69
C TYR A 57 12.85 4.28 -9.31
N ARG A 58 12.60 5.09 -8.28
CA ARG A 58 13.00 4.81 -6.90
C ARG A 58 11.84 4.62 -5.95
N ALA A 59 10.62 4.86 -6.41
CA ALA A 59 9.42 4.58 -5.67
C ALA A 59 8.34 3.96 -6.53
N ILE A 60 7.44 3.25 -5.85
CA ILE A 60 6.12 2.94 -6.36
C ILE A 60 5.05 3.55 -5.47
N ASP A 61 3.86 3.76 -6.02
CA ASP A 61 2.66 3.95 -5.25
C ASP A 61 1.73 2.74 -5.40
N VAL A 62 1.01 2.42 -4.34
CA VAL A 62 0.14 1.25 -4.30
C VAL A 62 -1.13 1.55 -3.52
N TYR A 63 -2.28 1.17 -4.08
CA TYR A 63 -3.55 1.17 -3.37
C TYR A 63 -3.73 -0.13 -2.57
N LEU A 64 -4.49 -0.06 -1.47
CA LEU A 64 -4.88 -1.24 -0.68
C LEU A 64 -6.42 -1.32 -0.69
N PRO A 65 -7.02 -2.14 -1.57
CA PRO A 65 -8.48 -2.13 -1.72
C PRO A 65 -9.15 -2.80 -0.52
N TRP A 66 -9.99 -2.07 0.21
CA TRP A 66 -10.66 -2.59 1.41
C TRP A 66 -11.51 -3.85 1.11
N ASN A 67 -12.40 -3.80 0.11
CA ASN A 67 -13.23 -4.95 -0.29
C ASN A 67 -12.44 -6.15 -0.84
N PHE A 68 -11.16 -5.95 -1.16
CA PHE A 68 -10.27 -7.03 -1.53
C PHE A 68 -9.76 -7.76 -0.28
N HIS A 69 -9.55 -7.06 0.84
CA HIS A 69 -9.05 -7.67 2.07
C HIS A 69 -10.17 -8.11 3.01
N GLU A 70 -11.22 -7.31 3.19
CA GLU A 70 -12.38 -7.68 4.01
C GLU A 70 -13.46 -8.29 3.11
N THR A 71 -13.45 -9.62 3.01
CA THR A 71 -14.30 -10.38 2.08
C THR A 71 -15.76 -10.50 2.54
N ALA A 72 -15.98 -10.36 3.85
CA ALA A 72 -17.27 -10.23 4.52
C ALA A 72 -17.07 -9.41 5.81
N PRO A 73 -18.12 -8.83 6.44
CA PRO A 73 -17.96 -8.05 7.66
C PRO A 73 -17.18 -8.81 8.74
N GLY A 74 -16.04 -8.27 9.17
CA GLY A 74 -15.11 -8.86 10.13
C GLY A 74 -14.20 -9.97 9.60
N VAL A 75 -14.30 -10.35 8.31
CA VAL A 75 -13.55 -11.47 7.72
C VAL A 75 -12.45 -10.94 6.80
N TRP A 76 -11.23 -10.94 7.34
CA TRP A 76 -10.04 -10.41 6.67
C TRP A 76 -9.19 -11.52 6.05
N ASP A 77 -8.71 -11.28 4.83
CA ASP A 77 -7.84 -12.18 4.07
C ASP A 77 -6.62 -11.41 3.54
N PHE A 78 -5.45 -11.84 3.99
CA PHE A 78 -4.13 -11.34 3.60
C PHE A 78 -3.23 -12.48 3.11
N GLU A 79 -3.80 -13.56 2.59
CA GLU A 79 -3.04 -14.70 2.08
C GLU A 79 -2.88 -14.66 0.55
N GLY A 80 -1.92 -15.43 0.04
CA GLY A 80 -1.71 -15.62 -1.40
C GLY A 80 -1.58 -14.29 -2.17
N ARG A 81 -2.49 -14.02 -3.11
CA ARG A 81 -2.48 -12.76 -3.89
C ARG A 81 -2.96 -11.53 -3.10
N ARG A 82 -3.43 -11.71 -1.87
CA ARG A 82 -3.85 -10.64 -0.94
C ARG A 82 -2.82 -10.32 0.13
N ASP A 83 -1.71 -11.02 0.12
CA ASP A 83 -0.62 -10.78 1.03
C ASP A 83 0.16 -9.52 0.60
N VAL A 84 -0.38 -8.39 1.04
CA VAL A 84 0.22 -7.06 0.84
C VAL A 84 1.56 -6.94 1.56
N GLY A 85 1.74 -7.65 2.68
CA GLY A 85 3.01 -7.68 3.42
C GLY A 85 4.14 -8.17 2.53
N ALA A 86 4.00 -9.35 1.93
CA ALA A 86 5.01 -9.88 1.03
C ALA A 86 5.23 -9.01 -0.22
N PHE A 87 4.20 -8.33 -0.73
CA PHE A 87 4.40 -7.38 -1.83
C PHE A 87 5.27 -6.18 -1.41
N LEU A 88 5.03 -5.64 -0.22
CA LEU A 88 5.82 -4.52 0.33
C LEU A 88 7.26 -4.96 0.67
N ASP A 89 7.44 -6.18 1.17
CA ASP A 89 8.77 -6.76 1.42
C ASP A 89 9.56 -6.89 0.10
N LEU A 90 8.94 -7.43 -0.96
CA LEU A 90 9.55 -7.48 -2.29
C LEU A 90 9.88 -6.09 -2.85
N ALA A 91 9.03 -5.08 -2.58
CA ALA A 91 9.31 -3.71 -3.01
C ALA A 91 10.55 -3.15 -2.28
N HIS A 92 10.66 -3.42 -0.97
CA HIS A 92 11.83 -3.07 -0.18
C HIS A 92 13.10 -3.78 -0.68
N GLU A 93 13.04 -5.08 -0.97
CA GLU A 93 14.15 -5.86 -1.52
C GLU A 93 14.59 -5.37 -2.91
N ALA A 94 13.65 -4.94 -3.75
CA ALA A 94 13.94 -4.26 -5.02
C ALA A 94 14.51 -2.84 -4.83
N GLY A 95 14.62 -2.37 -3.59
CA GLY A 95 15.10 -1.06 -3.18
C GLY A 95 14.20 0.09 -3.64
N LEU A 96 12.89 -0.16 -3.74
CA LEU A 96 11.87 0.82 -4.06
C LEU A 96 11.22 1.33 -2.76
N ALA A 97 11.17 2.65 -2.58
CA ALA A 97 10.30 3.25 -1.58
C ALA A 97 8.83 3.06 -1.96
N VAL A 98 7.92 3.06 -0.99
CA VAL A 98 6.49 2.86 -1.24
C VAL A 98 5.68 4.04 -0.71
N ILE A 99 4.90 4.65 -1.60
CA ILE A 99 3.82 5.57 -1.24
C ILE A 99 2.55 4.74 -1.08
N ALA A 100 2.25 4.34 0.16
CA ALA A 100 1.04 3.58 0.47
C ALA A 100 -0.20 4.47 0.38
N ARG A 101 -1.23 3.99 -0.33
CA ARG A 101 -2.51 4.68 -0.52
C ARG A 101 -3.66 3.79 -0.03
N PRO A 102 -3.84 3.63 1.30
CA PRO A 102 -4.73 2.61 1.85
C PRO A 102 -6.23 2.89 1.71
N GLY A 103 -6.63 4.07 1.20
CA GLY A 103 -8.05 4.42 1.09
C GLY A 103 -8.60 5.06 2.36
N PRO A 104 -9.83 4.72 2.82
CA PRO A 104 -10.57 3.47 2.55
C PRO A 104 -11.27 3.41 1.18
N TYR A 105 -11.54 4.56 0.54
CA TYR A 105 -11.95 4.64 -0.87
C TYR A 105 -10.74 4.99 -1.72
N ILE A 106 -10.49 4.22 -2.79
CA ILE A 106 -9.33 4.41 -3.67
C ILE A 106 -9.68 4.84 -5.08
N CYS A 107 -10.98 4.85 -5.45
CA CYS A 107 -11.41 4.89 -6.85
C CYS A 107 -10.76 3.74 -7.63
N SER A 108 -9.62 4.03 -8.26
CA SER A 108 -8.75 3.08 -8.95
C SER A 108 -9.41 2.33 -10.09
N GLU A 109 -10.60 2.72 -10.58
CA GLU A 109 -11.40 1.92 -11.51
C GLU A 109 -11.53 0.47 -10.99
N TRP A 110 -11.78 0.36 -9.69
CA TRP A 110 -12.00 -0.88 -8.97
C TRP A 110 -13.43 -0.93 -8.45
N ASP A 111 -13.98 -2.13 -8.32
CA ASP A 111 -15.37 -2.32 -7.90
C ASP A 111 -15.66 -1.58 -6.58
N GLY A 112 -16.76 -0.81 -6.56
CA GLY A 112 -17.16 0.04 -5.43
C GLY A 112 -16.14 1.12 -5.02
N GLY A 113 -15.12 1.40 -5.84
CA GLY A 113 -13.97 2.21 -5.41
C GLY A 113 -13.21 1.61 -4.23
N ALA A 114 -13.26 0.28 -4.11
CA ALA A 114 -12.81 -0.56 -3.03
C ALA A 114 -13.61 -0.55 -1.73
N LEU A 115 -14.73 0.18 -1.66
CA LEU A 115 -15.62 0.06 -0.52
C LEU A 115 -16.35 -1.30 -0.57
N PRO A 116 -16.45 -2.04 0.55
CA PRO A 116 -17.21 -3.28 0.59
C PRO A 116 -18.69 -3.05 0.28
N ALA A 117 -19.28 -3.90 -0.55
CA ALA A 117 -20.67 -3.77 -0.98
C ALA A 117 -21.66 -3.82 0.19
N TRP A 118 -21.32 -4.50 1.29
CA TRP A 118 -22.17 -4.61 2.47
C TRP A 118 -22.39 -3.26 3.19
N LEU A 119 -21.55 -2.24 2.96
CA LEU A 119 -21.79 -0.88 3.46
C LEU A 119 -23.06 -0.28 2.85
N GLY A 120 -23.41 -0.65 1.62
CA GLY A 120 -24.62 -0.19 0.94
C GLY A 120 -25.91 -0.83 1.45
N LEU A 121 -25.84 -1.79 2.38
CA LEU A 121 -27.02 -2.45 2.95
C LEU A 121 -27.71 -1.61 4.03
N ASP A 122 -26.99 -0.67 4.66
CA ASP A 122 -27.56 0.30 5.59
C ASP A 122 -27.94 1.58 4.81
N PRO A 123 -29.23 1.85 4.56
CA PRO A 123 -29.67 3.01 3.78
C PRO A 123 -29.40 4.35 4.48
N ASP A 124 -29.15 4.33 5.80
CA ASP A 124 -28.84 5.51 6.59
C ASP A 124 -27.34 5.74 6.72
N LEU A 125 -26.50 4.81 6.27
CA LEU A 125 -25.05 5.00 6.25
C LEU A 125 -24.67 6.05 5.19
N ARG A 126 -23.75 6.94 5.55
CA ARG A 126 -23.23 7.99 4.66
C ARG A 126 -21.73 7.77 4.44
N VAL A 127 -21.41 6.99 3.41
CA VAL A 127 -20.00 6.68 3.06
C VAL A 127 -19.24 7.96 2.68
N ARG A 128 -17.97 8.03 3.09
CA ARG A 128 -17.05 9.15 2.81
C ARG A 128 -17.51 10.50 3.37
N GLN A 129 -18.26 10.48 4.47
CA GLN A 129 -18.61 11.64 5.28
C GLN A 129 -18.12 11.44 6.72
N ALA A 130 -18.28 12.46 7.57
CA ALA A 130 -18.03 12.35 9.01
C ALA A 130 -19.16 11.56 9.71
N GLU A 131 -19.34 10.30 9.32
CA GLU A 131 -20.33 9.36 9.84
C GLU A 131 -19.62 8.36 10.76
N PRO A 132 -19.91 8.32 12.07
CA PRO A 132 -19.19 7.46 13.01
C PRO A 132 -19.26 5.95 12.73
N ARG A 133 -20.26 5.48 11.97
CA ARG A 133 -20.38 4.08 11.55
C ARG A 133 -19.53 3.72 10.32
N PHE A 134 -18.99 4.71 9.59
CA PHE A 134 -18.19 4.55 8.39
C PHE A 134 -16.69 4.71 8.68
#